data_AF-A0A2Y9G7V8-F1
#
_entry.id   AF-A0A2Y9G7V8-F1
#
_cell.length_a   1.000
_cell.length_b   1.000
_cell.length_c   1.000
_cell.angle_alpha   90.00
_cell.angle_beta   90.00
_cell.angle_gamma   90.00
#
_symmetry.space_group_name_H-M   'P 1'
#
loop_
_entity.id
_entity.type
_entity.pdbx_description
1 polymer ?
#
loop_
_entity_poly.entity_id
_entity_poly.type
_entity_poly.pdbx_seq_one_letter_code
_entity_poly.pdbx_strand_id
1 'polypeptide(L)'
;MVWGTRDVCSSISAGLPKTEATWQFVISDLEKIDNIIQSIHIDTTLYTESDAHPSCKVTAMKCFLLELRVILLESKHHLLNETVENLIILANDGLSSNGNVTETGCKECEELEEKNIKEFFRSFVHIVQMFINSS
;
A
#
# COMPACT_ATOMS: atom_id res chain seq x y z
N MET A 1 30.33 -48.93 6.60
CA MET A 1 29.39 -48.56 7.67
C MET A 1 30.09 -47.49 8.49
N VAL A 2 29.71 -46.23 8.54
CA VAL A 2 28.41 -45.55 8.36
C VAL A 2 28.68 -44.21 7.64
N TRP A 3 27.78 -43.84 6.73
CA TRP A 3 27.72 -42.54 6.04
C TRP A 3 27.41 -41.38 7.00
N GLY A 4 27.87 -40.19 6.66
CA GLY A 4 27.42 -38.95 7.29
C GLY A 4 27.82 -37.75 6.43
N THR A 5 27.08 -37.54 5.34
CA THR A 5 27.10 -36.32 4.55
C THR A 5 26.69 -35.14 5.42
N ARG A 6 27.51 -34.09 5.44
CA ARG A 6 27.04 -32.75 5.82
C ARG A 6 27.18 -31.88 4.58
N ASP A 7 26.13 -31.94 3.77
CA ASP A 7 25.80 -30.91 2.81
C ASP A 7 25.71 -29.57 3.56
N VAL A 8 26.74 -28.75 3.43
CA VAL A 8 26.66 -27.33 3.78
C VAL A 8 25.84 -26.67 2.68
N CYS A 9 24.52 -26.78 2.80
CA CYS A 9 23.63 -25.93 2.04
C CYS A 9 23.62 -24.57 2.76
N SER A 10 24.63 -23.74 2.48
CA SER A 10 24.61 -22.33 2.82
C SER A 10 23.52 -21.66 1.99
N SER A 11 22.29 -21.68 2.47
CA SER A 11 21.27 -20.77 2.01
C SER A 11 21.70 -19.37 2.46
N ILE A 12 22.25 -18.61 1.50
CA ILE A 12 22.26 -17.17 1.59
C ILE A 12 20.78 -16.78 1.66
N SER A 13 20.30 -16.59 2.88
CA SER A 13 19.13 -15.74 3.13
C SER A 13 19.61 -14.35 2.75
N ALA A 14 19.57 -14.07 1.44
CA ALA A 14 19.57 -12.72 0.92
C ALA A 14 18.36 -12.08 1.58
N GLY A 15 18.61 -11.33 2.65
CA GLY A 15 17.59 -10.58 3.34
C GLY A 15 17.00 -9.67 2.28
N LEU A 16 15.80 -10.02 1.79
CA LEU A 16 14.96 -9.08 1.10
C LEU A 16 14.96 -7.81 1.97
N PRO A 17 15.29 -6.64 1.41
CA PRO A 17 15.11 -5.41 2.16
C PRO A 17 13.68 -5.45 2.68
N LYS A 18 13.52 -5.38 4.01
CA LYS A 18 12.24 -5.60 4.68
C LYS A 18 11.14 -4.74 4.05
N THR A 19 11.51 -3.58 3.53
CA THR A 19 10.66 -2.63 2.81
C THR A 19 10.07 -3.17 1.52
N GLU A 20 10.87 -3.78 0.64
CA GLU A 20 10.39 -4.33 -0.63
C GLU A 20 9.39 -5.46 -0.39
N ALA A 21 9.72 -6.37 0.54
CA ALA A 21 8.80 -7.43 0.93
C ALA A 21 7.47 -6.86 1.47
N THR A 22 7.52 -5.77 2.25
CA THR A 22 6.32 -5.13 2.81
C THR A 22 5.38 -4.55 1.75
N TRP A 23 5.91 -3.86 0.73
CA TRP A 23 5.06 -3.23 -0.30
C TRP A 23 4.36 -4.24 -1.22
N GLN A 24 4.96 -5.41 -1.43
CA GLN A 24 4.31 -6.50 -2.17
C GLN A 24 3.05 -7.02 -1.44
N PHE A 25 3.09 -7.10 -0.10
CA PHE A 25 1.90 -7.45 0.68
C PHE A 25 0.81 -6.37 0.62
N VAL A 26 1.20 -5.08 0.58
CA VAL A 26 0.25 -3.97 0.38
C VAL A 26 -0.49 -4.11 -0.96
N ILE A 27 0.21 -4.46 -2.06
CA ILE A 27 -0.45 -4.72 -3.35
C ILE A 27 -1.45 -5.87 -3.24
N SER A 28 -1.04 -6.99 -2.62
CA SER A 28 -1.93 -8.15 -2.44
C SER A 28 -3.20 -7.80 -1.64
N ASP A 29 -3.08 -6.95 -0.61
CA ASP A 29 -4.23 -6.52 0.17
C ASP A 29 -5.11 -5.55 -0.63
N LEU A 30 -4.54 -4.65 -1.44
CA LEU A 30 -5.30 -3.78 -2.36
C LEU A 30 -6.15 -4.58 -3.34
N GLU A 31 -5.57 -5.61 -3.96
CA GLU A 31 -6.29 -6.48 -4.90
C GLU A 31 -7.44 -7.22 -4.20
N LYS A 32 -7.22 -7.72 -2.98
CA LYS A 32 -8.26 -8.38 -2.19
C LYS A 32 -9.39 -7.41 -1.84
N ILE A 33 -9.05 -6.18 -1.46
CA ILE A 33 -10.03 -5.14 -1.13
C ILE A 33 -10.84 -4.75 -2.37
N ASP A 34 -10.20 -4.48 -3.52
CA ASP A 34 -10.89 -4.13 -4.77
C ASP A 34 -11.88 -5.24 -5.19
N ASN A 35 -11.47 -6.50 -5.12
CA ASN A 35 -12.35 -7.64 -5.42
C ASN A 35 -13.59 -7.70 -4.51
N ILE A 36 -13.42 -7.43 -3.20
CA ILE A 36 -14.54 -7.39 -2.26
C ILE A 36 -15.44 -6.19 -2.57
N ILE A 37 -14.87 -5.00 -2.81
CA ILE A 37 -15.64 -3.78 -3.08
C ILE A 37 -16.41 -3.90 -4.39
N GLN A 38 -15.90 -4.54 -5.43
CA GLN A 38 -16.66 -4.76 -6.66
C GLN A 38 -17.94 -5.60 -6.43
N SER A 39 -18.01 -6.38 -5.35
CA SER A 39 -19.21 -7.10 -4.95
C SER A 39 -20.21 -6.25 -4.13
N ILE A 40 -19.80 -5.05 -3.70
CA ILE A 40 -20.56 -4.13 -2.86
C ILE A 40 -20.80 -2.83 -3.64
N HIS A 41 -22.03 -2.37 -3.75
CA HIS A 41 -22.31 -1.10 -4.43
C HIS A 41 -21.96 0.06 -3.49
N ILE A 42 -20.76 0.61 -3.62
CA ILE A 42 -20.31 1.84 -2.94
C ILE A 42 -20.18 2.93 -4.00
N ASP A 43 -21.01 3.96 -3.88
CA ASP A 43 -21.04 5.10 -4.79
C ASP A 43 -20.45 6.32 -4.08
N THR A 44 -19.14 6.25 -3.83
CA THR A 44 -18.36 7.33 -3.21
C THR A 44 -17.24 7.77 -4.13
N THR A 45 -16.88 9.04 -4.01
CA THR A 45 -15.70 9.62 -4.66
C THR A 45 -14.65 9.90 -3.60
N LEU A 46 -13.38 9.73 -3.98
CA LEU A 46 -12.25 9.74 -3.04
C LEU A 46 -11.13 10.62 -3.60
N TYR A 47 -10.47 11.37 -2.72
CA TYR A 47 -9.32 12.19 -3.10
C TYR A 47 -8.20 11.31 -3.65
N THR A 48 -7.84 11.52 -4.92
CA THR A 48 -6.97 10.60 -5.66
C THR A 48 -5.83 11.34 -6.34
N GLU A 49 -4.59 11.07 -5.93
CA GLU A 49 -3.40 11.54 -6.66
C GLU A 49 -3.07 10.55 -7.79
N SER A 50 -3.27 10.96 -9.04
CA SER A 50 -3.04 10.12 -10.22
C SER A 50 -1.63 10.25 -10.81
N ASP A 51 -0.95 11.37 -10.57
CA ASP A 51 0.37 11.68 -11.13
C ASP A 51 1.30 12.23 -10.04
N ALA A 52 1.50 11.41 -9.00
CA ALA A 52 2.31 11.79 -7.86
C ALA A 52 3.75 12.10 -8.30
N HIS A 53 4.20 13.32 -8.03
CA HIS A 53 5.60 13.65 -8.19
C HIS A 53 6.45 12.86 -7.17
N PRO A 54 7.63 12.31 -7.53
CA PRO A 54 8.45 11.51 -6.61
C PRO A 54 8.83 12.20 -5.29
N SER A 55 8.87 13.54 -5.27
CA SER A 55 9.15 14.34 -4.06
C SER A 55 7.95 14.50 -3.12
N CYS A 56 6.77 14.03 -3.52
CA CYS A 56 5.52 14.11 -2.77
C CYS A 56 4.88 12.73 -2.57
N LYS A 57 5.63 11.64 -2.83
CA LYS A 57 5.10 10.29 -2.81
C LYS A 57 4.68 9.84 -1.41
N VAL A 58 5.33 10.33 -0.35
CA VAL A 58 4.97 10.00 1.04
C VAL A 58 3.68 10.71 1.44
N THR A 59 3.54 11.99 1.07
CA THR A 59 2.32 12.77 1.27
C THR A 59 1.14 12.15 0.51
N ALA A 60 1.33 11.82 -0.77
CA ALA A 60 0.31 11.16 -1.58
C ALA A 60 -0.11 9.80 -0.98
N MET A 61 0.85 8.96 -0.56
CA MET A 61 0.55 7.68 0.10
C MET A 61 -0.29 7.86 1.36
N LYS A 62 0.01 8.88 2.19
CA LYS A 62 -0.79 9.17 3.38
C LYS A 62 -2.24 9.56 3.03
N CYS A 63 -2.44 10.33 1.96
CA CYS A 63 -3.79 10.63 1.46
C CYS A 63 -4.53 9.35 1.05
N PHE A 64 -3.89 8.45 0.30
CA PHE A 64 -4.50 7.16 -0.05
C PHE A 64 -4.90 6.33 1.19
N LEU A 65 -4.08 6.30 2.24
CA LEU A 65 -4.42 5.58 3.48
C LEU A 65 -5.58 6.23 4.25
N LEU A 66 -5.72 7.55 4.20
CA LEU A 66 -6.87 8.25 4.79
C LEU A 66 -8.15 7.95 4.03
N GLU A 67 -8.13 8.04 2.71
CA GLU A 67 -9.29 7.75 1.86
C GLU A 67 -9.70 6.28 1.90
N LEU A 68 -8.76 5.36 2.09
CA LEU A 68 -9.08 3.94 2.31
C LEU A 68 -9.94 3.72 3.57
N ARG A 69 -9.79 4.57 4.60
CA ARG A 69 -10.65 4.51 5.79
C ARG A 69 -12.07 4.99 5.49
N VAL A 70 -12.25 5.94 4.56
CA VAL A 70 -13.58 6.35 4.09
C VAL A 70 -14.31 5.16 3.48
N ILE A 71 -13.63 4.37 2.64
CA ILE A 71 -14.19 3.12 2.09
C ILE A 71 -14.63 2.18 3.20
N LEU A 72 -13.79 1.98 4.22
CA LEU A 72 -14.12 1.10 5.35
C LEU A 72 -15.40 1.56 6.07
N LEU A 73 -15.51 2.87 6.34
CA LEU A 73 -16.68 3.47 7.00
C LEU A 73 -17.96 3.33 6.17
N GLU A 74 -17.89 3.59 4.86
CA GLU A 74 -19.04 3.55 3.96
C GLU A 74 -19.49 2.11 3.65
N SER A 75 -18.56 1.17 3.52
CA SER A 75 -18.86 -0.22 3.18
C SER A 75 -19.70 -0.94 4.24
N LYS A 76 -19.55 -0.57 5.52
CA LYS A 76 -20.08 -1.27 6.70
C LYS A 76 -19.80 -2.79 6.68
N HIS A 77 -18.74 -3.22 5.99
CA HIS A 77 -18.47 -4.62 5.70
C HIS A 77 -17.35 -5.17 6.59
N HIS A 78 -17.70 -6.05 7.53
CA HIS A 78 -16.77 -6.55 8.55
C HIS A 78 -15.51 -7.24 7.98
N LEU A 79 -15.60 -7.94 6.84
CA LEU A 79 -14.43 -8.59 6.22
C LEU A 79 -13.42 -7.61 5.62
N LEU A 80 -13.84 -6.37 5.31
CA LEU A 80 -12.92 -5.34 4.83
C LEU A 80 -12.05 -4.80 5.96
N ASN A 81 -12.57 -4.78 7.19
CA ASN A 81 -11.91 -4.18 8.34
C ASN A 81 -10.51 -4.77 8.58
N GLU A 82 -10.41 -6.10 8.71
CA GLU A 82 -9.12 -6.75 8.96
C GLU A 82 -8.12 -6.52 7.81
N THR A 83 -8.58 -6.57 6.56
CA THR A 83 -7.69 -6.40 5.40
C THR A 83 -7.21 -4.95 5.27
N VAL A 84 -8.09 -3.97 5.50
CA VAL A 84 -7.75 -2.54 5.48
C VAL A 84 -6.81 -2.18 6.62
N GLU A 85 -7.07 -2.65 7.84
CA GLU A 85 -6.20 -2.39 8.99
C GLU A 85 -4.80 -3.00 8.79
N ASN A 86 -4.72 -4.24 8.31
CA ASN A 86 -3.43 -4.87 7.99
C ASN A 86 -2.66 -4.09 6.92
N LEU A 87 -3.33 -3.64 5.86
CA LEU A 87 -2.72 -2.81 4.82
C LEU A 87 -2.16 -1.51 5.41
N ILE A 88 -2.93 -0.82 6.25
CA ILE A 88 -2.51 0.44 6.89
C ILE A 88 -1.28 0.21 7.77
N ILE A 89 -1.24 -0.88 8.54
CA ILE A 89 -0.08 -1.24 9.38
C ILE A 89 1.15 -1.46 8.50
N LEU A 90 1.04 -2.29 7.46
CA LEU A 90 2.14 -2.59 6.53
C LEU A 90 2.65 -1.33 5.83
N ALA A 91 1.76 -0.47 5.34
CA ALA A 91 2.12 0.77 4.68
C ALA A 91 2.84 1.73 5.65
N ASN A 92 2.36 1.88 6.89
CA ASN A 92 3.03 2.72 7.88
C ASN A 92 4.42 2.20 8.27
N ASP A 93 4.58 0.88 8.39
CA ASP A 93 5.89 0.25 8.61
C ASP A 93 6.83 0.51 7.42
N GLY A 94 6.32 0.40 6.19
CA GLY A 94 7.05 0.74 4.96
C GLY A 94 7.42 2.22 4.85
N LEU A 95 6.58 3.13 5.35
CA LEU A 95 6.88 4.57 5.37
C LEU A 95 7.90 4.93 6.46
N SER A 96 7.79 4.36 7.66
CA SER A 96 8.67 4.66 8.79
C SER A 96 10.11 4.22 8.56
N SER A 97 10.31 3.14 7.81
CA SER A 97 11.63 2.61 7.45
C SER A 97 12.40 3.48 6.45
N ASN A 98 11.72 4.40 5.74
CA ASN A 98 12.36 5.40 4.87
C ASN A 98 12.96 6.60 5.64
N GLY A 99 12.87 6.60 6.97
CA GLY A 99 13.36 7.69 7.82
C GLY A 99 12.45 8.92 7.82
N ASN A 100 12.88 9.98 8.51
CA ASN A 100 12.13 11.24 8.58
C ASN A 100 12.28 12.01 7.26
N VAL A 101 11.43 11.68 6.28
CA VAL A 101 11.29 12.44 5.03
C VAL A 101 10.39 13.64 5.31
N THR A 102 10.94 14.85 5.13
CA THR A 102 10.14 16.08 5.11
C THR A 102 9.94 16.50 3.66
N GLU A 103 8.73 16.32 3.16
CA GLU A 103 8.33 16.81 1.84
C GLU A 103 7.79 18.25 1.97
N THR A 104 8.02 19.09 0.97
CA THR A 104 7.56 20.50 0.97
C THR A 104 6.94 20.84 -0.37
N GLY A 105 5.92 21.71 -0.37
CA GLY A 105 5.23 22.12 -1.59
C GLY A 105 4.33 21.05 -2.21
N CYS A 106 3.97 20.01 -1.44
CA CYS A 106 2.99 19.01 -1.84
C CYS A 106 1.58 19.52 -1.57
N LYS A 107 0.61 19.07 -2.38
CA LYS A 107 -0.81 19.36 -2.18
C LYS A 107 -1.31 18.68 -0.91
N GLU A 108 -2.23 19.33 -0.20
CA GLU A 108 -3.04 18.68 0.82
C GLU A 108 -4.04 17.71 0.16
N CYS A 109 -4.54 16.73 0.91
CA CYS A 109 -5.39 15.67 0.35
C CYS A 109 -6.69 16.23 -0.26
N GLU A 110 -7.27 17.25 0.38
CA GLU A 110 -8.51 17.91 -0.05
C GLU A 110 -8.33 18.79 -1.31
N GLU A 111 -7.08 19.02 -1.75
CA GLU A 111 -6.78 19.70 -3.02
C GLU A 111 -6.68 18.72 -4.21
N LEU A 112 -6.75 17.41 -3.95
CA LEU A 112 -6.69 16.38 -4.99
C LEU A 112 -8.03 16.25 -5.72
N GLU A 113 -7.98 15.69 -6.93
CA GLU A 113 -9.19 15.37 -7.68
C GLU A 113 -9.93 14.21 -7.01
N GLU A 114 -11.24 14.36 -6.81
CA GLU A 114 -12.09 13.26 -6.36
C GLU A 114 -12.38 12.30 -7.53
N LYS A 115 -12.14 11.00 -7.33
CA LYS A 115 -12.37 9.96 -8.34
C LYS A 115 -13.22 8.83 -7.80
N ASN A 116 -13.84 8.10 -8.72
CA ASN A 116 -14.54 6.87 -8.35
C ASN A 116 -13.56 5.81 -7.82
N ILE A 117 -14.11 4.82 -7.13
CA ILE A 117 -13.38 3.71 -6.50
C ILE A 117 -12.42 3.00 -7.46
N LYS A 118 -12.85 2.75 -8.70
CA LYS A 118 -12.03 2.02 -9.68
C LYS A 118 -10.77 2.81 -10.04
N GLU A 119 -10.90 4.11 -10.24
CA GLU A 119 -9.77 5.00 -10.53
C GLU A 119 -8.89 5.23 -9.29
N PHE A 120 -9.49 5.28 -8.10
CA PHE A 120 -8.79 5.34 -6.83
C PHE A 120 -7.84 4.13 -6.65
N PHE A 121 -8.34 2.90 -6.74
CA PHE A 121 -7.50 1.70 -6.58
C PHE A 121 -6.42 1.58 -7.64
N ARG A 122 -6.73 1.94 -8.89
CA ARG A 122 -5.72 1.97 -9.97
C ARG A 122 -4.57 2.93 -9.62
N SER A 123 -4.89 4.11 -9.11
CA SER A 123 -3.89 5.11 -8.71
C SER A 123 -3.14 4.69 -7.44
N PHE A 124 -3.83 4.00 -6.53
CA PHE A 124 -3.23 3.45 -5.32
C PHE A 124 -2.15 2.41 -5.65
N VAL A 125 -2.44 1.47 -6.55
CA VAL A 125 -1.43 0.51 -7.03
C VAL A 125 -0.23 1.24 -7.65
N HIS A 126 -0.47 2.29 -8.44
CA HIS A 126 0.59 3.07 -9.06
C HIS A 126 1.52 3.74 -8.03
N ILE A 127 0.97 4.36 -6.98
CA ILE A 127 1.80 4.97 -5.93
C ILE A 127 2.60 3.90 -5.15
N VAL A 128 2.02 2.72 -4.86
CA VAL A 128 2.74 1.61 -4.21
C VAL A 128 3.92 1.13 -5.07
N GLN A 129 3.73 1.04 -6.38
CA GLN A 129 4.80 0.68 -7.32
C GLN A 129 5.96 1.70 -7.30
N MET A 130 5.69 2.98 -7.04
CA MET A 130 6.76 3.97 -6.87
C MET A 130 7.64 3.68 -5.65
N PHE A 131 7.10 3.06 -4.59
CA PHE A 131 7.90 2.66 -3.42
C PHE A 131 8.75 1.42 -3.69
N ILE A 132 8.19 0.44 -4.41
CA ILE A 132 8.90 -0.77 -4.85
C ILE A 132 10.08 -0.40 -5.75
N ASN A 133 9.83 0.37 -6.81
CA ASN A 133 10.85 0.70 -7.81
C ASN A 133 11.91 1.70 -7.33
N SER A 134 11.71 2.31 -6.16
CA SER A 134 12.65 3.26 -5.56
C SER A 134 13.54 2.66 -4.47
N SER A 135 13.33 1.37 -4.14
CA SER A 135 14.09 0.64 -3.12
C SER A 135 15.35 -0.03 -3.67
#